data_AF-A0A1I3KQM1-F1
#
_entry.id   AF-A0A1I3KQM1-F1
#
_cell.length_a   1.000
_cell.length_b   1.000
_cell.length_c   1.000
_cell.angle_alpha   90.00
_cell.angle_beta   90.00
_cell.angle_gamma   90.00
#
_symmetry.space_group_name_H-M   'P 1'
#
loop_
_entity.id
_entity.type
_entity.pdbx_description
1 polymer ?
#
loop_
_entity_poly.entity_id
_entity_poly.type
_entity_poly.pdbx_seq_one_letter_code
_entity_poly.pdbx_strand_id
1 'polypeptide(L)'
;MNKKTTLPASDELDEAPVWTNDDFKKATHRAGLKPLSLKKKKINITLDPDIIAWFKERAGTRGYQTLINAALREAMQKKTIEEVLRKVIKEELHSQ
;
A
#
# COMPACT_ATOMS: atom_id res chain seq x y z
N MET A 1 -46.32 9.36 -52.43
CA MET A 1 -45.80 10.14 -51.27
C MET A 1 -45.32 9.16 -50.22
N ASN A 2 -44.00 9.02 -50.08
CA ASN A 2 -43.38 8.13 -49.11
C ASN A 2 -41.95 8.64 -48.92
N LYS A 3 -41.83 9.65 -48.05
CA LYS A 3 -40.58 10.29 -47.68
C LYS A 3 -39.78 9.27 -46.89
N LYS A 4 -38.70 8.75 -47.48
CA LYS A 4 -37.76 7.85 -46.79
C LYS A 4 -37.13 8.64 -45.65
N THR A 5 -37.48 8.28 -44.41
CA THR A 5 -36.75 8.72 -43.22
C THR A 5 -35.38 8.09 -43.28
N THR A 6 -34.37 8.87 -43.66
CA THR A 6 -32.98 8.51 -43.45
C THR A 6 -32.56 9.35 -42.25
N LEU A 7 -32.64 8.76 -41.04
CA LEU A 7 -31.96 9.37 -39.91
C LEU A 7 -30.46 9.25 -40.20
N PRO A 8 -29.70 10.35 -40.23
CA PRO A 8 -28.25 10.23 -40.27
C PRO A 8 -27.83 9.47 -39.00
N ALA A 9 -27.05 8.41 -39.15
CA ALA A 9 -26.31 7.87 -38.02
C ALA A 9 -25.44 9.03 -37.51
N SER A 10 -25.77 9.55 -36.33
CA SER A 10 -24.95 10.55 -35.67
C SER A 10 -23.69 9.83 -35.20
N ASP A 11 -22.60 9.99 -35.95
CA ASP A 11 -21.24 9.57 -35.55
C ASP A 11 -20.70 10.39 -34.37
N GLU A 12 -21.46 11.36 -33.84
CA GLU A 12 -20.98 12.36 -32.89
C GLU A 12 -21.04 11.91 -31.41
N LEU A 13 -21.49 10.69 -31.10
CA LEU A 13 -21.71 10.26 -29.71
C LEU A 13 -20.82 9.12 -29.21
N ASP A 14 -19.93 8.57 -30.04
CA ASP A 14 -19.12 7.40 -29.63
C ASP A 14 -17.60 7.64 -29.67
N GLU A 15 -17.15 8.85 -30.03
CA GLU A 15 -15.74 9.21 -29.97
C GLU A 15 -15.39 9.66 -28.54
N ALA A 16 -15.17 8.67 -27.66
CA ALA A 16 -14.60 8.94 -26.35
C ALA A 16 -13.32 9.80 -26.52
N PRO A 17 -13.17 10.91 -25.78
CA PRO A 17 -12.05 11.80 -25.98
C PRO A 17 -10.73 11.05 -25.78
N VAL A 18 -9.78 11.29 -26.68
CA VAL A 18 -8.44 10.72 -26.58
C VAL A 18 -7.81 11.19 -25.28
N TRP A 19 -7.45 10.25 -24.40
CA TRP A 19 -6.82 10.58 -23.12
C TRP A 19 -5.53 11.37 -23.34
N THR A 20 -5.43 12.53 -22.70
CA THR A 20 -4.23 13.36 -22.70
C THR A 20 -3.33 13.06 -21.51
N ASN A 21 -2.04 13.39 -21.60
CA ASN A 21 -1.10 13.24 -20.49
C ASN A 21 -1.55 13.99 -19.21
N ASP A 22 -2.28 15.10 -19.36
CA ASP A 22 -2.80 15.87 -18.23
C ASP A 22 -3.98 15.17 -17.53
N ASP A 23 -4.73 14.33 -18.24
CA ASP A 23 -5.76 13.47 -17.66
C ASP A 23 -5.12 12.38 -16.78
N PHE A 24 -3.98 11.82 -17.22
CA PHE A 24 -3.21 10.84 -16.43
C PHE A 24 -2.59 11.44 -15.17
N LYS A 25 -2.19 12.72 -15.17
CA LYS A 25 -1.69 13.40 -13.96
C LYS A 25 -2.75 13.53 -12.87
N LYS A 26 -4.02 13.66 -13.27
CA LYS A 26 -5.18 13.74 -12.35
C LYS A 26 -5.72 12.36 -11.96
N ALA A 27 -5.29 11.30 -12.63
CA ALA A 27 -5.77 9.95 -12.39
C ALA A 27 -5.38 9.44 -11.00
N THR A 28 -6.34 8.86 -10.28
CA THR A 28 -6.07 8.19 -9.00
C THR A 28 -5.73 6.73 -9.25
N HIS A 29 -4.51 6.32 -8.91
CA HIS A 29 -4.08 4.94 -9.10
C HIS A 29 -4.86 4.01 -8.15
N ARG A 30 -5.67 3.13 -8.72
CA ARG A 30 -6.48 2.13 -8.03
C ARG A 30 -6.20 0.76 -8.63
N ALA A 31 -5.99 -0.24 -7.79
CA ALA A 31 -5.82 -1.63 -8.22
C ALA A 31 -7.04 -2.42 -7.75
N GLY A 32 -7.82 -2.97 -8.68
CA GLY A 32 -9.04 -3.73 -8.36
C GLY A 32 -10.08 -2.91 -7.57
N LEU A 33 -10.30 -1.64 -7.95
CA LEU A 33 -11.21 -0.69 -7.29
C LEU A 33 -10.86 -0.32 -5.83
N LYS A 34 -9.80 -0.90 -5.26
CA LYS A 34 -9.34 -0.58 -3.90
C LYS A 34 -8.26 0.52 -3.95
N PRO A 35 -8.28 1.49 -3.03
CA PRO A 35 -7.17 2.41 -2.87
C PRO A 35 -5.93 1.60 -2.49
N LEU A 36 -4.84 1.72 -3.26
CA LEU A 36 -3.61 1.04 -2.88
C LEU A 36 -3.16 1.59 -1.53
N SER A 37 -3.03 0.69 -0.56
CA SER A 37 -2.56 1.02 0.78
C SER A 37 -1.14 1.59 0.69
N LEU A 38 -1.07 2.91 0.78
CA LEU A 38 0.06 3.78 1.11
C LEU A 38 1.43 3.35 0.53
N LYS A 39 1.89 4.16 -0.43
CA LYS A 39 3.30 4.29 -0.80
C LYS A 39 4.14 4.34 0.49
N LYS A 40 5.22 3.55 0.56
CA LYS A 40 6.19 3.56 1.66
C LYS A 40 6.54 5.01 2.00
N LYS A 41 6.39 5.43 3.27
CA LYS A 41 6.79 6.76 3.71
C LYS A 41 8.33 6.80 3.80
N LYS A 42 8.96 7.71 3.06
CA LYS A 42 10.40 7.97 3.18
C LYS A 42 10.62 8.80 4.44
N ILE A 43 11.33 8.22 5.40
CA ILE A 43 11.76 8.89 6.62
C ILE A 43 13.29 8.91 6.65
N ASN A 44 13.88 9.93 7.27
CA ASN A 44 15.31 9.95 7.57
C ASN A 44 15.49 9.41 9.00
N ILE A 45 16.17 8.27 9.13
CA ILE A 45 16.48 7.63 10.42
C ILE A 45 17.97 7.35 10.46
N THR A 46 18.60 7.65 11.60
CA THR A 46 19.98 7.26 11.86
C THR A 46 19.96 5.85 12.43
N LEU A 47 20.76 4.95 11.86
CA LEU A 47 20.98 3.60 12.33
C LEU A 47 22.47 3.38 12.54
N ASP A 48 22.80 2.57 13.53
CA ASP A 48 24.19 2.23 13.82
C ASP A 48 24.81 1.44 12.64
N PRO A 49 26.12 1.64 12.38
CA PRO A 49 26.78 1.05 11.21
C PRO A 49 26.84 -0.48 11.28
N ASP A 50 26.89 -1.06 12.48
CA ASP A 50 26.87 -2.51 12.73
C ASP A 50 25.53 -3.14 12.37
N ILE A 51 24.41 -2.48 12.71
CA ILE A 51 23.05 -2.91 12.33
C ILE A 51 22.93 -2.94 10.81
N ILE A 52 23.41 -1.88 10.14
CA ILE A 52 23.39 -1.81 8.68
C ILE A 52 24.24 -2.92 8.07
N ALA A 53 25.44 -3.17 8.61
CA ALA A 53 26.33 -4.24 8.15
C ALA A 53 25.66 -5.62 8.27
N TRP A 54 25.09 -5.92 9.43
CA TRP A 54 24.41 -7.19 9.71
C TRP A 54 23.22 -7.44 8.75
N PHE A 55 22.41 -6.43 8.48
CA PHE A 55 21.30 -6.56 7.53
C PHE A 55 21.78 -6.60 6.08
N LYS A 56 22.92 -5.98 5.73
CA LYS A 56 23.52 -6.09 4.41
C LYS A 56 24.06 -7.49 4.13
N GLU A 57 24.70 -8.13 5.10
CA GLU A 57 25.20 -9.51 4.96
C GLU A 57 24.05 -10.51 4.75
N ARG A 58 22.90 -10.29 5.40
CA ARG A 58 21.70 -11.12 5.25
C ARG A 58 20.86 -10.78 4.02
N ALA A 59 21.06 -9.59 3.47
CA ALA A 59 20.38 -9.12 2.27
C ALA A 59 21.07 -9.73 1.04
N GLY A 60 20.79 -11.00 0.76
CA GLY A 60 21.15 -11.60 -0.53
C GLY A 60 20.41 -10.92 -1.68
N THR A 61 19.40 -11.58 -2.26
CA THR A 61 18.55 -10.98 -3.30
C THR A 61 17.52 -9.98 -2.78
N ARG A 62 17.24 -10.02 -1.47
CA ARG A 62 16.24 -9.15 -0.83
C ARG A 62 16.94 -7.97 -0.18
N GLY A 63 16.68 -6.74 -0.63
CA GLY A 63 17.38 -5.56 -0.12
C GLY A 63 17.24 -5.38 1.40
N TYR A 64 18.32 -4.94 2.05
CA TYR A 64 18.44 -4.81 3.52
C TYR A 64 17.31 -4.00 4.17
N GLN A 65 16.79 -2.97 3.48
CA GLN A 65 15.65 -2.18 3.96
C GLN A 65 14.38 -3.04 4.16
N THR A 66 14.21 -4.09 3.36
CA THR A 66 13.07 -5.01 3.50
C THR A 66 13.20 -5.85 4.77
N LEU A 67 14.41 -6.28 5.11
CA LEU A 67 14.68 -7.03 6.33
C LEU A 67 14.52 -6.16 7.57
N ILE A 68 15.02 -4.92 7.54
CA ILE A 68 14.80 -3.94 8.62
C ILE A 68 13.30 -3.73 8.84
N ASN A 69 12.53 -3.52 7.78
CA ASN A 69 11.08 -3.35 7.90
C ASN A 69 10.37 -4.60 8.43
N ALA A 70 10.86 -5.80 8.12
CA ALA A 70 10.31 -7.05 8.65
C ALA A 70 10.59 -7.17 10.16
N ALA A 71 11.81 -6.88 10.59
CA ALA A 71 12.20 -6.89 12.00
C ALA A 71 11.39 -5.88 12.83
N LEU A 72 11.16 -4.68 12.31
CA LEU A 72 10.31 -3.68 12.97
C LEU A 72 8.86 -4.17 13.13
N ARG A 73 8.32 -4.87 12.12
CA ARG A 73 6.97 -5.46 12.22
C ARG A 73 6.90 -6.57 13.25
N GLU A 74 7.90 -7.44 13.31
CA GLU A 74 8.00 -8.49 14.31
C GLU A 74 8.07 -7.91 15.73
N ALA A 75 8.88 -6.86 15.93
CA ALA A 75 8.99 -6.18 17.22
C ALA A 75 7.66 -5.55 17.65
N MET A 76 6.91 -4.95 16.72
CA MET A 76 5.56 -4.44 16.99
C MET A 76 4.63 -5.57 17.45
N GLN A 77 4.64 -6.71 16.77
CA GLN A 77 3.79 -7.85 17.12
C GLN A 77 4.15 -8.42 18.49
N LYS A 78 5.45 -8.60 18.80
CA LYS A 78 5.89 -9.07 20.12
C LYS A 78 5.42 -8.16 21.24
N LYS A 79 5.57 -6.84 21.08
CA LYS A 79 5.09 -5.87 22.07
C LYS A 79 3.58 -5.98 22.31
N THR A 80 2.78 -6.14 21.24
CA THR A 80 1.33 -6.31 21.40
C THR A 80 0.98 -7.60 22.14
N ILE A 81 1.71 -8.69 21.90
CA ILE A 81 1.47 -9.97 22.58
C ILE A 81 1.86 -9.87 24.05
N GLU A 82 3.00 -9.26 24.37
CA GLU A 82 3.44 -9.04 25.76
C GLU A 82 2.45 -8.17 26.55
N GLU A 83 1.93 -7.11 25.94
CA GLU A 83 0.91 -6.26 26.55
C GLU A 83 -0.40 -7.02 26.82
N VAL A 84 -0.85 -7.84 25.86
CA VAL A 84 -2.03 -8.70 26.02
C VAL A 84 -1.80 -9.74 27.12
N LEU A 85 -0.66 -10.43 27.12
CA LEU A 85 -0.32 -11.44 28.13
C LEU A 85 -0.24 -10.83 29.54
N ARG A 86 0.39 -9.67 29.69
CA ARG A 86 0.44 -8.96 30.98
C ARG A 86 -0.96 -8.60 31.47
N LYS A 87 -1.85 -8.18 30.56
CA LYS A 87 -3.24 -7.86 30.90
C LYS A 87 -4.00 -9.09 31.39
N VAL A 88 -3.92 -10.20 30.64
CA VAL A 88 -4.57 -11.47 31.00
C VAL A 88 -4.05 -11.99 32.34
N ILE A 89 -2.73 -12.03 32.55
CA ILE A 89 -2.14 -12.47 33.83
C ILE A 89 -2.63 -11.59 34.98
N LYS A 90 -2.75 -10.27 34.78
CA LYS A 90 -3.27 -9.37 35.79
C LYS A 90 -4.74 -9.67 36.09
N GLU A 91 -5.58 -9.87 35.08
CA GLU A 91 -7.00 -10.22 35.25
C GLU A 91 -7.17 -11.54 36.02
N GLU A 92 -6.40 -12.58 35.68
CA GLU A 92 -6.44 -13.86 36.39
C GLU A 92 -5.97 -13.75 37.85
N LEU A 93 -4.94 -12.95 38.14
CA LEU A 93 -4.45 -12.72 39.51
C LEU A 93 -5.40 -11.86 40.37
N HIS A 94 -6.27 -11.05 39.76
CA HIS A 94 -7.25 -10.22 40.48
C HIS A 94 -8.63 -10.87 40.54
N SER A 95 -8.86 -11.96 39.80
CA SER A 95 -10.10 -12.74 39.79
C SER A 95 -10.05 -13.97 40.70
N GLN A 96 -8.95 -14.17 41.44
CA GLN A 96 -8.78 -15.20 42.48
C GLN A 96 -8.83 -14.62 43.89
#